data_AF-A0A946VPP6-F1
#
_entry.id   AF-A0A946VPP6-F1
#
_cell.length_a   1.000
_cell.length_b   1.000
_cell.length_c   1.000
_cell.angle_alpha   90.00
_cell.angle_beta   90.00
_cell.angle_gamma   90.00
#
_symmetry.space_group_name_H-M   'P 1'
#
loop_
_entity.id
_entity.type
_entity.pdbx_description
1 polymer ?
#
loop_
_entity_poly.entity_id
_entity_poly.type
_entity_poly.pdbx_seq_one_letter_code
_entity_poly.pdbx_strand_id
1 'polypeptide(L)'
;ALMKLLIISSAIMGVVMYFFTNMLIPESFELNGEQYSSMGVYGCFLAGLIAGLAVGLLTGYYTSENYAPVQEVAKSCETGVATNIIYGLALGYKSSVLPYLCIAASIFISWELAGMYGVAIASLGMLGTLVIALTIDAYGPVADNAGGIAEMVGLEKEVRRRTDILDSAGNTTAAIGKGFAIGAAILTSLALFAAFITSASNLIAEDGGEALSMDLLDPIVYVSLFVGAVLPFLFTAMTMKSVGKAAFDMIEEVRRQFKTIPGIMEGTGQPDYAECVAISTRAALREMIAPGVLIMGTPLVTGFLFGVEAVGGVLAGSLVAGGVLAISSSNSGGAWDNAKKWIEAGNMGGKGSEEHKAAVVGDTVGDPLKDTSGPSLNILIKLSAILSLVFAPFFVQYGGILM
;
A
#
# COMPACT_ATOMS: atom_id res chain seq x y z
N ALA A 1 0.92 -21.71 -7.54
CA ALA A 1 0.33 -22.32 -6.33
C ALA A 1 -0.23 -21.26 -5.38
N LEU A 2 0.55 -20.24 -5.04
CA LEU A 2 0.19 -19.18 -4.09
C LEU A 2 -1.15 -18.47 -4.43
N MET A 3 -1.39 -18.11 -5.69
CA MET A 3 -2.69 -17.55 -6.10
C MET A 3 -3.88 -18.49 -5.85
N LYS A 4 -3.69 -19.81 -5.98
CA LYS A 4 -4.76 -20.77 -5.70
C LYS A 4 -5.14 -20.76 -4.22
N LEU A 5 -4.17 -20.53 -3.31
CA LEU A 5 -4.46 -20.40 -1.88
C LEU A 5 -5.38 -19.20 -1.62
N LEU A 6 -5.14 -18.06 -2.27
CA LEU A 6 -6.00 -16.88 -2.13
C LEU A 6 -7.43 -17.15 -2.64
N ILE A 7 -7.57 -17.81 -3.79
CA ILE A 7 -8.89 -18.16 -4.36
C ILE A 7 -9.62 -19.17 -3.46
N ILE A 8 -8.94 -20.25 -3.05
CA ILE A 8 -9.53 -21.31 -2.22
C ILE A 8 -9.93 -20.76 -0.86
N SER A 9 -9.05 -19.99 -0.21
CA SER A 9 -9.35 -19.39 1.09
C SER A 9 -10.51 -18.40 1.00
N SER A 10 -10.61 -17.62 -0.08
CA SER A 10 -11.74 -16.71 -0.29
C SER A 10 -13.05 -17.47 -0.48
N ALA A 11 -13.05 -18.56 -1.27
CA ALA A 11 -14.24 -19.39 -1.44
C ALA A 11 -14.70 -20.03 -0.12
N ILE A 12 -13.77 -20.60 0.65
CA ILE A 12 -14.07 -21.18 1.96
C ILE A 12 -14.58 -20.11 2.92
N MET A 13 -13.93 -18.94 2.96
CA MET A 13 -14.31 -17.83 3.84
C MET A 13 -15.73 -17.35 3.53
N GLY A 14 -16.11 -17.22 2.26
CA GLY A 14 -17.47 -16.87 1.87
C GLY A 14 -18.51 -17.87 2.40
N VAL A 15 -18.26 -19.18 2.22
CA VAL A 15 -19.18 -20.23 2.69
C VAL A 15 -19.27 -20.25 4.22
N VAL A 16 -18.15 -20.18 4.93
CA VAL A 16 -18.13 -20.20 6.40
C VAL A 16 -18.87 -18.99 6.95
N MET A 17 -18.60 -17.80 6.41
CA MET A 17 -19.20 -16.55 6.89
C MET A 17 -20.70 -16.46 6.65
N TYR A 18 -21.24 -17.18 5.67
CA TYR A 18 -22.70 -17.33 5.52
C TYR A 18 -23.34 -17.94 6.77
N PHE A 19 -22.81 -19.08 7.24
CA PHE A 19 -23.34 -19.77 8.42
C PHE A 19 -23.11 -18.96 9.70
N PHE A 20 -21.94 -18.34 9.85
CA PHE A 20 -21.65 -17.48 11.00
C PHE A 20 -22.56 -16.25 11.04
N THR A 21 -22.81 -15.61 9.91
CA THR A 21 -23.69 -14.43 9.84
C THR A 21 -25.11 -14.80 10.24
N ASN A 22 -25.65 -15.92 9.73
CA ASN A 22 -26.99 -16.39 10.09
C ASN A 22 -27.10 -16.87 11.55
N MET A 23 -26.00 -17.28 12.18
CA MET A 23 -25.98 -17.72 13.58
C MET A 23 -25.88 -16.56 14.56
N LEU A 24 -25.09 -15.53 14.22
CA LEU A 24 -24.71 -14.46 15.15
C LEU A 24 -25.50 -13.16 14.95
N ILE A 25 -25.97 -12.88 13.73
CA ILE A 25 -26.70 -11.64 13.42
C ILE A 25 -28.19 -11.94 13.35
N PRO A 26 -29.04 -11.18 14.06
CA PRO A 26 -30.49 -11.34 13.97
C PRO A 26 -30.98 -11.08 12.55
N GLU A 27 -32.07 -11.74 12.16
CA GLU A 27 -32.63 -11.67 10.80
C GLU A 27 -32.94 -10.23 10.36
N SER A 28 -33.41 -9.40 11.30
CA SER A 28 -33.57 -7.95 11.14
C SER A 28 -33.08 -7.21 12.39
N PHE A 29 -32.53 -6.03 12.19
CA PHE A 29 -32.11 -5.11 13.25
C PHE A 29 -32.14 -3.66 12.77
N GLU A 30 -32.19 -2.73 13.71
CA GLU A 30 -32.24 -1.29 13.41
C GLU A 30 -30.90 -0.63 13.76
N LEU A 31 -30.38 0.20 12.86
CA LEU A 31 -29.28 1.13 13.13
C LEU A 31 -29.66 2.51 12.60
N ASN A 32 -29.53 3.54 13.44
CA ASN A 32 -29.81 4.95 13.08
C ASN A 32 -31.19 5.18 12.44
N GLY A 33 -32.22 4.44 12.86
CA GLY A 33 -33.58 4.56 12.33
C GLY A 33 -33.82 3.82 11.01
N GLU A 34 -32.82 3.13 10.47
CA GLU A 34 -32.94 2.29 9.28
C GLU A 34 -32.92 0.80 9.65
N GLN A 35 -33.77 0.02 8.98
CA GLN A 35 -33.88 -1.43 9.17
C GLN A 35 -32.95 -2.16 8.21
N TYR A 36 -32.10 -3.02 8.76
CA TYR A 36 -31.13 -3.84 8.04
C TYR A 36 -31.37 -5.33 8.31
N SER A 37 -30.81 -6.18 7.44
CA SER A 37 -30.96 -7.63 7.54
C SER A 37 -29.62 -8.35 7.66
N SER A 38 -29.62 -9.53 8.30
CA SER A 38 -28.43 -10.39 8.37
C SER A 38 -27.87 -10.75 6.99
N MET A 39 -28.75 -10.97 6.01
CA MET A 39 -28.37 -11.24 4.62
C MET A 39 -27.74 -10.02 3.93
N GLY A 40 -28.19 -8.81 4.25
CA GLY A 40 -27.54 -7.57 3.81
C GLY A 40 -26.12 -7.46 4.35
N VAL A 41 -25.92 -7.77 5.64
CA VAL A 41 -24.58 -7.78 6.26
C VAL A 41 -23.67 -8.83 5.63
N TYR A 42 -24.18 -10.04 5.36
CA TYR A 42 -23.44 -11.07 4.63
C TYR A 42 -23.07 -10.60 3.22
N GLY A 43 -23.99 -9.93 2.53
CA GLY A 43 -23.74 -9.32 1.22
C GLY A 43 -22.62 -8.27 1.25
N CYS A 44 -22.56 -7.43 2.29
CA CYS A 44 -21.48 -6.48 2.51
C CYS A 44 -20.13 -7.20 2.68
N PHE A 45 -20.09 -8.24 3.51
CA PHE A 45 -18.90 -9.06 3.71
C PHE A 45 -18.41 -9.68 2.39
N LEU A 46 -19.32 -10.27 1.61
CA LEU A 46 -19.00 -10.84 0.31
C LEU A 46 -18.49 -9.79 -0.69
N ALA A 47 -19.11 -8.60 -0.74
CA ALA A 47 -18.66 -7.52 -1.62
C ALA A 47 -17.20 -7.15 -1.33
N GLY A 48 -16.85 -6.99 -0.05
CA GLY A 48 -15.49 -6.75 0.40
C GLY A 48 -14.52 -7.88 0.06
N LEU A 49 -14.92 -9.13 0.30
CA LEU A 49 -14.11 -10.32 0.01
C LEU A 49 -13.81 -10.46 -1.49
N ILE A 50 -14.84 -10.27 -2.34
CA ILE A 50 -14.71 -10.31 -3.80
C ILE A 50 -13.84 -9.16 -4.28
N ALA A 51 -14.02 -7.95 -3.74
CA ALA A 51 -13.18 -6.81 -4.08
C ALA A 51 -11.71 -7.07 -3.69
N GLY A 52 -11.45 -7.64 -2.51
CA GLY A 52 -10.10 -8.02 -2.08
C GLY A 52 -9.44 -9.03 -3.02
N LEU A 53 -10.17 -10.07 -3.40
CA LEU A 53 -9.71 -11.05 -4.36
C LEU A 53 -9.44 -10.40 -5.72
N ALA A 54 -10.35 -9.56 -6.23
CA ALA A 54 -10.20 -8.87 -7.50
C ALA A 54 -8.97 -7.95 -7.51
N VAL A 55 -8.78 -7.13 -6.46
CA VAL A 55 -7.60 -6.27 -6.29
C VAL A 55 -6.31 -7.11 -6.30
N GLY A 56 -6.28 -8.22 -5.57
CA GLY A 56 -5.13 -9.12 -5.56
C GLY A 56 -4.84 -9.73 -6.93
N LEU A 57 -5.85 -10.26 -7.63
CA LEU A 57 -5.69 -10.85 -8.96
C LEU A 57 -5.24 -9.82 -10.01
N LEU A 58 -5.83 -8.61 -9.99
CA LEU A 58 -5.44 -7.51 -10.86
C LEU A 58 -4.00 -7.07 -10.59
N THR A 59 -3.61 -6.98 -9.32
CA THR A 59 -2.24 -6.65 -8.94
C THR A 59 -1.26 -7.69 -9.47
N GLY A 60 -1.57 -8.98 -9.31
CA GLY A 60 -0.76 -10.07 -9.88
C GLY A 60 -0.65 -10.01 -11.42
N TYR A 61 -1.71 -9.60 -12.11
CA TYR A 61 -1.70 -9.42 -13.57
C TYR A 61 -0.75 -8.30 -14.01
N TYR A 62 -0.74 -7.17 -13.30
CA TYR A 62 0.11 -6.03 -13.64
C TYR A 62 1.57 -6.20 -13.21
N THR A 63 1.87 -7.12 -12.29
CA THR A 63 3.22 -7.25 -11.70
C THR A 63 3.94 -8.55 -12.03
N SER A 64 3.27 -9.62 -12.49
CA SER A 64 3.97 -10.86 -12.84
C SER A 64 4.57 -10.84 -14.25
N GLU A 65 5.78 -11.39 -14.40
CA GLU A 65 6.48 -11.56 -15.69
C GLU A 65 5.77 -12.52 -16.67
N ASN A 66 4.80 -13.28 -16.19
CA ASN A 66 4.01 -14.19 -17.02
C ASN A 66 2.99 -13.47 -17.91
N TYR A 67 2.72 -12.18 -17.64
CA TYR A 67 1.70 -11.42 -18.35
C TYR A 67 2.28 -10.31 -19.22
N ALA A 68 1.50 -9.91 -20.21
CA ALA A 68 1.87 -8.89 -21.19
C ALA A 68 2.32 -7.54 -20.58
N PRO A 69 1.71 -6.99 -19.50
CA PRO A 69 2.12 -5.69 -18.98
C PRO A 69 3.60 -5.62 -18.57
N VAL A 70 4.10 -6.62 -17.84
CA VAL A 70 5.50 -6.65 -17.40
C VAL A 70 6.44 -6.95 -18.56
N GLN A 71 6.03 -7.85 -19.46
CA GLN A 71 6.82 -8.15 -20.66
C GLN A 71 6.94 -6.93 -21.57
N GLU A 72 5.94 -6.04 -21.61
CA GLU A 72 5.99 -4.77 -22.33
C GLU A 72 7.00 -3.81 -21.69
N VAL A 73 7.02 -3.71 -20.36
CA VAL A 73 8.04 -2.94 -19.62
C VAL A 73 9.44 -3.50 -19.89
N ALA A 74 9.61 -4.82 -19.86
CA ALA A 74 10.90 -5.44 -20.16
C ALA A 74 11.35 -5.17 -21.61
N LYS A 75 10.45 -5.33 -22.58
CA LYS A 75 10.74 -5.04 -24.00
C LYS A 75 11.12 -3.58 -24.25
N SER A 76 10.55 -2.65 -23.49
CA SER A 76 10.91 -1.24 -23.62
C SER A 76 12.40 -0.95 -23.34
N CYS A 77 13.09 -1.84 -22.59
CA CYS A 77 14.54 -1.75 -22.36
C CYS A 77 15.39 -1.80 -23.64
N GLU A 78 14.89 -2.34 -24.76
CA GLU A 78 15.59 -2.31 -26.07
C GLU A 78 15.92 -0.88 -26.52
N THR A 79 15.11 0.08 -26.07
CA THR A 79 15.26 1.50 -26.40
C THR A 79 15.90 2.32 -25.27
N GLY A 80 16.33 1.64 -24.19
CA GLY A 80 17.11 2.20 -23.10
C GLY A 80 16.33 2.52 -21.82
N VAL A 81 16.99 3.26 -20.92
CA VAL A 81 16.49 3.56 -19.57
C VAL A 81 15.22 4.42 -19.60
N ALA A 82 15.18 5.45 -20.46
CA ALA A 82 14.10 6.43 -20.43
C ALA A 82 12.74 5.81 -20.74
N THR A 83 12.68 4.94 -21.75
CA THR A 83 11.46 4.22 -22.12
C THR A 83 11.07 3.21 -21.06
N ASN A 84 12.02 2.49 -20.46
CA ASN A 84 11.74 1.62 -19.30
C ASN A 84 11.05 2.38 -18.15
N ILE A 85 11.52 3.57 -17.81
CA ILE A 85 10.88 4.39 -16.77
C ILE A 85 9.49 4.87 -17.20
N ILE A 86 9.33 5.35 -18.43
CA ILE A 86 8.03 5.80 -18.95
C ILE A 86 7.00 4.68 -18.91
N TYR A 87 7.36 3.48 -19.39
CA TYR A 87 6.46 2.34 -19.45
C TYR A 87 6.10 1.82 -18.05
N GLY A 88 7.05 1.77 -17.11
CA GLY A 88 6.74 1.34 -15.74
C GLY A 88 5.86 2.33 -14.97
N LEU A 89 6.04 3.64 -15.16
CA LEU A 89 5.14 4.65 -14.59
C LEU A 89 3.73 4.56 -15.21
N ALA A 90 3.65 4.47 -16.54
CA ALA A 90 2.38 4.33 -17.25
C ALA A 90 1.63 3.05 -16.82
N LEU A 91 2.34 1.94 -16.63
CA LEU A 91 1.78 0.69 -16.09
C LEU A 91 1.21 0.91 -14.69
N GLY A 92 1.94 1.58 -13.80
CA GLY A 92 1.46 1.89 -12.45
C GLY A 92 0.16 2.68 -12.46
N TYR A 93 0.12 3.78 -13.22
CA TYR A 93 -1.08 4.61 -13.36
C TYR A 93 -2.27 3.85 -13.95
N LYS A 94 -2.03 3.01 -14.96
CA LYS A 94 -3.07 2.15 -15.52
C LYS A 94 -3.55 1.10 -14.52
N SER A 95 -2.63 0.53 -13.75
CA SER A 95 -2.91 -0.54 -12.80
C SER A 95 -3.78 -0.10 -11.63
N SER A 96 -3.81 1.20 -11.29
CA SER A 96 -4.69 1.70 -10.23
C SER A 96 -6.16 1.77 -10.62
N VAL A 97 -6.50 1.85 -11.91
CA VAL A 97 -7.88 2.12 -12.36
C VAL A 97 -8.85 1.02 -11.95
N LEU A 98 -8.63 -0.22 -12.40
CA LEU A 98 -9.57 -1.32 -12.14
C LEU A 98 -9.68 -1.68 -10.65
N PRO A 99 -8.57 -1.84 -9.89
CA PRO A 99 -8.64 -2.06 -8.45
C PRO A 99 -9.44 -0.99 -7.71
N TYR A 100 -9.25 0.28 -8.06
CA TYR A 100 -9.96 1.38 -7.42
C TYR A 100 -11.46 1.37 -7.75
N LEU A 101 -11.84 1.01 -8.98
CA LEU A 101 -13.24 0.79 -9.35
C LEU A 101 -13.87 -0.40 -8.61
N CYS A 102 -13.13 -1.48 -8.38
CA CYS A 102 -13.60 -2.60 -7.56
C CYS A 102 -13.88 -2.17 -6.11
N ILE A 103 -13.01 -1.33 -5.53
CA ILE A 103 -13.22 -0.77 -4.19
C ILE A 103 -14.43 0.16 -4.17
N ALA A 104 -14.58 1.04 -5.17
CA ALA A 104 -15.74 1.92 -5.29
C ALA A 104 -17.07 1.13 -5.40
N ALA A 105 -17.08 0.05 -6.20
CA ALA A 105 -18.24 -0.84 -6.29
C ALA A 105 -18.54 -1.53 -4.95
N SER A 106 -17.50 -1.99 -4.23
CA SER A 106 -17.66 -2.57 -2.89
C SER A 106 -18.25 -1.58 -1.90
N ILE A 107 -17.80 -0.32 -1.93
CA ILE A 107 -18.34 0.75 -1.07
C ILE A 107 -19.82 0.96 -1.38
N PHE A 108 -20.16 1.18 -2.66
CA PHE A 108 -21.53 1.42 -3.09
C PHE A 108 -22.48 0.28 -2.71
N ILE A 109 -22.12 -0.96 -3.06
CA ILE A 109 -22.95 -2.14 -2.75
C ILE A 109 -23.15 -2.29 -1.24
N SER A 110 -22.10 -2.11 -0.45
CA SER A 110 -22.18 -2.32 0.99
C SER A 110 -22.94 -1.20 1.70
N TRP A 111 -22.84 0.03 1.17
CA TRP A 111 -23.62 1.17 1.65
C TRP A 111 -25.12 0.95 1.41
N GLU A 112 -25.53 0.53 0.21
CA GLU A 112 -26.94 0.26 -0.08
C GLU A 112 -27.52 -0.87 0.77
N LEU A 113 -26.68 -1.84 1.18
CA LEU A 113 -27.13 -3.01 1.95
C LEU A 113 -27.19 -2.77 3.47
N ALA A 114 -26.26 -2.00 4.03
CA ALA A 114 -26.18 -1.77 5.47
C ALA A 114 -25.53 -0.44 5.88
N GLY A 115 -25.58 0.58 5.03
CA GLY A 115 -25.03 1.91 5.28
C GLY A 115 -23.53 1.90 5.60
N MET A 116 -23.10 2.82 6.46
CA MET A 116 -21.70 2.88 6.91
C MET A 116 -21.25 1.64 7.68
N TYR A 117 -22.18 0.97 8.38
CA TYR A 117 -21.90 -0.31 9.02
C TYR A 117 -21.55 -1.38 7.98
N GLY A 118 -22.29 -1.42 6.87
CA GLY A 118 -22.00 -2.29 5.73
C GLY A 118 -20.62 -2.05 5.14
N VAL A 119 -20.23 -0.79 4.95
CA VAL A 119 -18.87 -0.43 4.47
C VAL A 119 -17.79 -0.93 5.44
N ALA A 120 -18.00 -0.84 6.75
CA ALA A 120 -17.09 -1.39 7.75
C ALA A 120 -17.00 -2.92 7.67
N ILE A 121 -18.13 -3.60 7.49
CA ILE A 121 -18.17 -5.07 7.31
C ILE A 121 -17.51 -5.49 6.00
N ALA A 122 -17.64 -4.71 4.93
CA ALA A 122 -16.92 -4.96 3.69
C ALA A 122 -15.41 -4.83 3.86
N SER A 123 -14.94 -3.88 4.68
CA SER A 123 -13.52 -3.84 5.06
C SER A 123 -13.06 -5.12 5.75
N LEU A 124 -13.89 -5.68 6.64
CA LEU A 124 -13.61 -6.95 7.29
C LEU A 124 -13.64 -8.12 6.29
N GLY A 125 -14.59 -8.10 5.35
CA GLY A 125 -14.69 -9.04 4.24
C GLY A 125 -13.42 -9.09 3.40
N MET A 126 -12.92 -7.91 3.03
CA MET A 126 -11.65 -7.80 2.32
C MET A 126 -10.52 -8.42 3.15
N LEU A 127 -10.45 -8.17 4.45
CA LEU A 127 -9.44 -8.75 5.34
C LEU A 127 -9.72 -10.20 5.79
N GLY A 128 -10.82 -10.83 5.37
CA GLY A 128 -11.23 -12.14 5.86
C GLY A 128 -10.17 -13.23 5.61
N THR A 129 -9.39 -13.10 4.53
CA THR A 129 -8.30 -14.02 4.18
C THR A 129 -6.91 -13.47 4.51
N LEU A 130 -6.82 -12.49 5.42
CA LEU A 130 -5.57 -11.81 5.78
C LEU A 130 -4.43 -12.77 6.16
N VAL A 131 -4.72 -13.85 6.90
CA VAL A 131 -3.69 -14.83 7.28
C VAL A 131 -3.03 -15.45 6.04
N ILE A 132 -3.83 -15.77 5.02
CA ILE A 132 -3.32 -16.32 3.76
C ILE A 132 -2.60 -15.25 2.96
N ALA A 133 -3.13 -14.03 2.90
CA ALA A 133 -2.47 -12.91 2.24
C ALA A 133 -1.07 -12.62 2.84
N LEU A 134 -0.96 -12.60 4.16
CA LEU A 134 0.33 -12.44 4.87
C LEU A 134 1.25 -13.63 4.67
N THR A 135 0.70 -14.86 4.62
CA THR A 135 1.51 -16.05 4.37
C THR A 135 2.19 -16.00 3.00
N ILE A 136 1.46 -15.58 1.96
CA ILE A 136 2.02 -15.47 0.60
C ILE A 136 2.92 -14.23 0.45
N ASP A 137 2.68 -13.16 1.21
CA ASP A 137 3.54 -11.96 1.23
C ASP A 137 4.88 -12.27 1.91
N ALA A 138 4.84 -12.82 3.13
CA ALA A 138 6.03 -13.21 3.91
C ALA A 138 6.88 -14.29 3.23
N TYR A 139 6.30 -15.07 2.33
CA TYR A 139 7.03 -16.03 1.50
C TYR A 139 8.12 -15.37 0.65
N GLY A 140 7.88 -14.15 0.13
CA GLY A 140 8.82 -13.47 -0.77
C GLY A 140 10.16 -13.12 -0.11
N PRO A 141 10.17 -12.33 0.97
CA PRO A 141 11.42 -11.98 1.67
C PRO A 141 12.20 -13.20 2.20
N VAL A 142 11.52 -14.31 2.51
CA VAL A 142 12.19 -15.56 2.90
C VAL A 142 12.90 -16.19 1.71
N ALA A 143 12.28 -16.18 0.53
CA ALA A 143 12.89 -16.69 -0.71
C ALA A 143 14.08 -15.83 -1.16
N ASP A 144 13.97 -14.49 -1.08
CA ASP A 144 15.05 -13.56 -1.40
C ASP A 144 16.28 -13.81 -0.50
N ASN A 145 16.08 -13.86 0.83
CA ASN A 145 17.15 -14.17 1.77
C ASN A 145 17.79 -15.54 1.52
N ALA A 146 16.99 -16.55 1.15
CA ALA A 146 17.54 -17.86 0.80
C ALA A 146 18.45 -17.79 -0.44
N GLY A 147 18.08 -17.00 -1.44
CA GLY A 147 18.89 -16.74 -2.63
C GLY A 147 20.18 -15.96 -2.32
N GLY A 148 20.08 -14.93 -1.47
CA GLY A 148 21.23 -14.17 -0.99
C GLY A 148 22.24 -15.04 -0.23
N ILE A 149 21.76 -15.87 0.71
CA ILE A 149 22.62 -16.82 1.45
C ILE A 149 23.28 -17.83 0.51
N ALA A 150 22.52 -18.38 -0.46
CA ALA A 150 23.06 -19.33 -1.43
C ALA A 150 24.21 -18.74 -2.25
N GLU A 151 24.11 -17.47 -2.65
CA GLU A 151 25.16 -16.73 -3.36
C GLU A 151 26.37 -16.48 -2.44
N MET A 152 26.14 -15.99 -1.22
CA MET A 152 27.21 -15.61 -0.28
C MET A 152 28.08 -16.79 0.16
N VAL A 153 27.52 -18.00 0.25
CA VAL A 153 28.27 -19.22 0.63
C VAL A 153 28.75 -20.03 -0.58
N GLY A 154 28.54 -19.53 -1.80
CA GLY A 154 29.05 -20.14 -3.03
C GLY A 154 28.42 -21.49 -3.38
N LEU A 155 27.11 -21.67 -3.13
CA LEU A 155 26.40 -22.90 -3.50
C LEU A 155 26.33 -23.09 -5.02
N GLU A 156 25.99 -24.31 -5.44
CA GLU A 156 25.82 -24.66 -6.85
C GLU A 156 24.78 -23.75 -7.53
N LYS A 157 25.03 -23.44 -8.81
CA LYS A 157 24.16 -22.59 -9.64
C LYS A 157 22.71 -23.09 -9.69
N GLU A 158 22.47 -24.40 -9.57
CA GLU A 158 21.12 -24.95 -9.52
C GLU A 158 20.35 -24.52 -8.26
N VAL A 159 21.04 -24.34 -7.11
CA VAL A 159 20.42 -23.80 -5.90
C VAL A 159 19.98 -22.36 -6.14
N ARG A 160 20.87 -21.53 -6.71
CA ARG A 160 20.56 -20.13 -7.06
C ARG A 160 19.41 -20.04 -8.06
N ARG A 161 19.41 -20.89 -9.08
CA ARG A 161 18.31 -20.95 -10.07
C ARG A 161 16.97 -21.28 -9.42
N ARG A 162 16.95 -22.21 -8.48
CA ARG A 162 15.72 -22.54 -7.73
C ARG A 162 15.27 -21.38 -6.86
N THR A 163 16.17 -20.77 -6.09
CA THR A 163 15.82 -19.61 -5.26
C THR A 163 15.35 -18.43 -6.10
N ASP A 164 15.91 -18.19 -7.28
CA ASP A 164 15.49 -17.11 -8.18
C ASP A 164 14.05 -17.31 -8.69
N ILE A 165 13.65 -18.57 -8.93
CA ILE A 165 12.25 -18.89 -9.28
C ILE A 165 11.30 -18.62 -8.09
N LEU A 166 11.73 -18.97 -6.87
CA LEU A 166 10.95 -18.71 -5.65
C LEU A 166 10.84 -17.21 -5.38
N ASP A 167 11.93 -16.46 -5.56
CA ASP A 167 12.02 -15.01 -5.40
C ASP A 167 11.11 -14.28 -6.38
N SER A 168 11.13 -14.65 -7.68
CA SER A 168 10.23 -14.06 -8.68
C SER A 168 8.74 -14.29 -8.34
N ALA A 169 8.39 -15.49 -7.87
CA ALA A 169 7.06 -15.77 -7.37
C ALA A 169 6.74 -14.93 -6.12
N GLY A 170 7.72 -14.75 -5.24
CA GLY A 170 7.69 -13.91 -4.05
C GLY A 170 7.42 -12.43 -4.34
N ASN A 171 8.07 -11.86 -5.36
CA ASN A 171 7.84 -10.48 -5.79
C ASN A 171 6.41 -10.25 -6.26
N THR A 172 5.87 -11.20 -7.03
CA THR A 172 4.46 -11.16 -7.44
C THR A 172 3.54 -11.25 -6.22
N THR A 173 3.81 -12.15 -5.26
CA THR A 173 2.94 -12.29 -4.08
C THR A 173 3.08 -11.17 -3.08
N ALA A 174 4.25 -10.55 -2.97
CA ALA A 174 4.46 -9.32 -2.21
C ALA A 174 3.66 -8.17 -2.81
N ALA A 175 3.64 -8.03 -4.13
CA ALA A 175 2.77 -7.05 -4.80
C ALA A 175 1.29 -7.33 -4.50
N ILE A 176 0.83 -8.58 -4.61
CA ILE A 176 -0.55 -8.98 -4.26
C ILE A 176 -0.87 -8.64 -2.80
N GLY A 177 0.04 -8.94 -1.86
CA GLY A 177 -0.09 -8.62 -0.44
C GLY A 177 -0.20 -7.12 -0.20
N LYS A 178 0.66 -6.32 -0.83
CA LYS A 178 0.61 -4.85 -0.81
C LYS A 178 -0.71 -4.32 -1.37
N GLY A 179 -1.15 -4.80 -2.54
CA GLY A 179 -2.42 -4.41 -3.15
C GLY A 179 -3.62 -4.71 -2.25
N PHE A 180 -3.63 -5.88 -1.61
CA PHE A 180 -4.64 -6.27 -0.63
C PHE A 180 -4.61 -5.38 0.62
N ALA A 181 -3.42 -5.10 1.17
CA ALA A 181 -3.25 -4.22 2.32
C ALA A 181 -3.72 -2.79 2.02
N ILE A 182 -3.43 -2.28 0.81
CA ILE A 182 -3.87 -0.95 0.36
C ILE A 182 -5.39 -0.92 0.17
N GLY A 183 -5.98 -1.90 -0.52
CA GLY A 183 -7.43 -1.98 -0.68
C GLY A 183 -8.15 -2.03 0.67
N ALA A 184 -7.64 -2.86 1.58
CA ALA A 184 -8.20 -2.97 2.92
C ALA A 184 -8.03 -1.66 3.69
N ALA A 185 -6.92 -0.95 3.49
CA ALA A 185 -6.71 0.37 4.05
C ALA A 185 -7.72 1.40 3.61
N ILE A 186 -8.08 1.41 2.33
CA ILE A 186 -9.08 2.34 1.81
C ILE A 186 -10.44 2.08 2.49
N LEU A 187 -10.89 0.82 2.52
CA LEU A 187 -12.18 0.47 3.16
C LEU A 187 -12.17 0.72 4.67
N THR A 188 -11.11 0.31 5.39
CA THR A 188 -11.01 0.54 6.84
C THR A 188 -10.99 2.03 7.15
N SER A 189 -10.28 2.82 6.36
CA SER A 189 -10.18 4.27 6.60
C SER A 189 -11.50 4.97 6.33
N LEU A 190 -12.29 4.51 5.35
CA LEU A 190 -13.64 5.01 5.13
C LEU A 190 -14.57 4.67 6.32
N ALA A 191 -14.46 3.46 6.87
CA ALA A 191 -15.20 3.07 8.08
C ALA A 191 -14.79 3.90 9.31
N LEU A 192 -13.49 4.13 9.50
CA LEU A 192 -12.99 4.99 10.57
C LEU A 192 -13.38 6.45 10.39
N PHE A 193 -13.40 6.95 9.15
CA PHE A 193 -13.91 8.27 8.81
C PHE A 193 -15.39 8.39 9.17
N ALA A 194 -16.20 7.38 8.84
CA ALA A 194 -17.60 7.32 9.24
C ALA A 194 -17.77 7.39 10.77
N ALA A 195 -16.99 6.56 11.47
CA ALA A 195 -17.00 6.50 12.92
C ALA A 195 -16.57 7.84 13.54
N PHE A 196 -15.58 8.51 12.95
CA PHE A 196 -15.14 9.84 13.37
C PHE A 196 -16.26 10.87 13.22
N ILE A 197 -16.88 10.95 12.05
CA ILE A 197 -18.00 11.87 11.78
C ILE A 197 -19.16 11.59 12.74
N THR A 198 -19.55 10.32 12.89
CA THR A 198 -20.66 9.92 13.77
C THR A 198 -20.35 10.25 15.24
N SER A 199 -19.14 9.95 15.70
CA SER A 199 -18.71 10.24 17.06
C SER A 199 -18.71 11.76 17.32
N ALA A 200 -18.19 12.55 16.39
CA ALA A 200 -18.16 13.99 16.54
C ALA A 200 -19.58 14.59 16.49
N SER A 201 -20.45 14.15 15.57
CA SER A 201 -21.84 14.59 15.51
C SER A 201 -22.60 14.32 16.81
N ASN A 202 -22.41 13.15 17.41
CA ASN A 202 -23.06 12.81 18.68
C ASN A 202 -22.59 13.73 19.82
N LEU A 203 -21.28 13.99 19.91
CA LEU A 203 -20.70 14.86 20.93
C LEU A 203 -21.18 16.32 20.76
N ILE A 204 -21.23 16.82 19.52
CA ILE A 204 -21.74 18.16 19.22
C ILE A 204 -23.23 18.27 19.59
N ALA A 205 -24.02 17.24 19.31
CA ALA A 205 -25.43 17.20 19.66
C ALA A 205 -25.67 17.17 21.18
N GLU A 206 -24.82 16.47 21.95
CA GLU A 206 -24.86 16.49 23.42
C GLU A 206 -24.58 17.89 23.99
N ASP A 207 -23.70 18.66 23.34
CA ASP A 207 -23.38 20.05 23.70
C ASP A 207 -24.38 21.08 23.15
N GLY A 208 -25.42 20.63 22.43
CA GLY A 208 -26.46 21.49 21.84
C GLY A 208 -26.00 22.29 20.62
N GLY A 209 -24.89 21.88 19.98
CA GLY A 209 -24.36 22.49 18.77
C GLY A 209 -25.13 22.10 17.51
N GLU A 210 -24.83 22.78 16.40
CA GLU A 210 -25.42 22.46 15.11
C GLU A 210 -24.92 21.12 14.57
N ALA A 211 -25.76 20.43 13.79
CA ALA A 211 -25.40 19.15 13.21
C ALA A 211 -24.20 19.32 12.26
N LEU A 212 -23.17 18.50 12.46
CA LEU A 212 -21.99 18.49 11.62
C LEU A 212 -22.37 18.21 10.15
N SER A 213 -21.93 19.09 9.25
CA SER A 213 -22.21 19.00 7.82
C SER A 213 -20.93 18.80 7.02
N MET A 214 -20.87 17.69 6.27
CA MET A 214 -19.79 17.42 5.30
C MET A 214 -20.18 17.88 3.89
N ASP A 215 -20.64 19.13 3.76
CA ASP A 215 -21.01 19.71 2.47
C ASP A 215 -19.77 20.12 1.68
N LEU A 216 -19.65 19.67 0.43
CA LEU A 216 -18.57 20.07 -0.46
C LEU A 216 -18.69 21.53 -0.92
N LEU A 217 -19.86 22.16 -0.73
CA LEU A 217 -20.04 23.59 -0.95
C LEU A 217 -19.58 24.44 0.25
N ASP A 218 -19.27 23.82 1.39
CA ASP A 218 -18.64 24.50 2.52
C ASP A 218 -17.14 24.79 2.19
N PRO A 219 -16.69 26.05 2.28
CA PRO A 219 -15.31 26.42 1.97
C PRO A 219 -14.26 25.68 2.81
N ILE A 220 -14.51 25.41 4.09
CA ILE A 220 -13.57 24.73 4.99
C ILE A 220 -13.44 23.27 4.61
N VAL A 221 -14.56 22.59 4.37
CA VAL A 221 -14.56 21.19 3.91
C VAL A 221 -13.83 21.08 2.58
N TYR A 222 -14.13 21.96 1.63
CA TYR A 222 -13.55 21.92 0.29
C TYR A 222 -12.04 22.26 0.28
N VAL A 223 -11.61 23.30 1.00
CA VAL A 223 -10.18 23.65 1.13
C VAL A 223 -9.43 22.53 1.83
N SER A 224 -9.99 21.98 2.90
CA SER A 224 -9.38 20.88 3.65
C SER A 224 -9.26 19.60 2.82
N LEU A 225 -10.22 19.33 1.93
CA LEU A 225 -10.15 18.26 0.93
C LEU A 225 -8.94 18.42 0.00
N PHE A 226 -8.71 19.63 -0.52
CA PHE A 226 -7.54 19.93 -1.36
C PHE A 226 -6.23 19.76 -0.60
N VAL A 227 -6.18 20.23 0.65
CA VAL A 227 -5.01 20.02 1.53
C VAL A 227 -4.79 18.52 1.74
N GLY A 228 -5.84 17.78 2.08
CA GLY A 228 -5.79 16.33 2.25
C GLY A 228 -5.23 15.61 1.02
N ALA A 229 -5.65 16.01 -0.18
CA ALA A 229 -5.23 15.39 -1.43
C ALA A 229 -3.73 15.54 -1.74
N VAL A 230 -3.08 16.62 -1.25
CA VAL A 230 -1.64 16.84 -1.49
C VAL A 230 -0.73 16.19 -0.44
N LEU A 231 -1.26 15.81 0.73
CA LEU A 231 -0.47 15.19 1.80
C LEU A 231 0.19 13.87 1.38
N PRO A 232 -0.48 12.92 0.68
CA PRO A 232 0.17 11.72 0.16
C PRO A 232 1.35 12.01 -0.77
N PHE A 233 1.27 13.07 -1.57
CA PHE A 233 2.35 13.48 -2.46
C PHE A 233 3.53 14.09 -1.70
N LEU A 234 3.25 14.93 -0.70
CA LEU A 234 4.28 15.48 0.17
C LEU A 234 4.99 14.36 0.95
N PHE A 235 4.23 13.44 1.52
CA PHE A 235 4.76 12.27 2.21
C PHE A 235 5.67 11.44 1.29
N THR A 236 5.19 11.10 0.10
CA THR A 236 5.96 10.37 -0.91
C THR A 236 7.23 11.13 -1.31
N ALA A 237 7.18 12.45 -1.49
CA ALA A 237 8.35 13.26 -1.81
C ALA A 237 9.41 13.20 -0.69
N MET A 238 8.99 13.22 0.58
CA MET A 238 9.90 13.12 1.72
C MET A 238 10.56 11.75 1.79
N THR A 239 9.80 10.67 1.65
CA THR A 239 10.33 9.30 1.72
C THR A 239 11.24 8.98 0.54
N MET A 240 10.83 9.33 -0.69
CA MET A 240 11.65 9.16 -1.90
C MET A 240 12.99 9.90 -1.78
N LYS A 241 12.97 11.16 -1.34
CA LYS A 241 14.18 11.96 -1.15
C LYS A 241 15.09 11.37 -0.06
N SER A 242 14.51 10.82 1.00
CA SER A 242 15.25 10.22 2.10
C SER A 242 16.02 8.97 1.64
N VAL A 243 15.35 8.08 0.90
CA VAL A 243 16.02 6.90 0.31
C VAL A 243 17.08 7.32 -0.70
N GLY A 244 16.80 8.32 -1.56
CA GLY A 244 17.76 8.81 -2.54
C GLY A 244 19.07 9.33 -1.91
N LYS A 245 18.98 10.07 -0.79
CA LYS A 245 20.18 10.50 -0.03
C LYS A 245 20.93 9.30 0.56
N ALA A 246 20.23 8.40 1.24
CA ALA A 246 20.85 7.24 1.89
C ALA A 246 21.51 6.30 0.86
N ALA A 247 20.88 6.12 -0.31
CA ALA A 247 21.43 5.36 -1.41
C ALA A 247 22.68 6.00 -2.00
N PHE A 248 22.73 7.33 -2.09
CA PHE A 248 23.93 8.04 -2.53
C PHE A 248 25.11 7.79 -1.57
N ASP A 249 24.88 7.95 -0.27
CA ASP A 249 25.90 7.69 0.76
C ASP A 249 26.38 6.23 0.70
N MET A 250 25.46 5.28 0.51
CA MET A 250 25.77 3.85 0.33
C MET A 250 26.64 3.61 -0.91
N ILE A 251 26.32 4.24 -2.04
CA ILE A 251 27.08 4.10 -3.29
C ILE A 251 28.51 4.65 -3.12
N GLU A 252 28.67 5.80 -2.48
CA GLU A 252 29.99 6.37 -2.21
C GLU A 252 30.82 5.47 -1.30
N GLU A 253 30.21 4.90 -0.27
CA GLU A 253 30.90 3.98 0.66
C GLU A 253 31.32 2.68 -0.04
N VAL A 254 30.42 2.03 -0.78
CA VAL A 254 30.75 0.81 -1.53
C VAL A 254 31.89 1.09 -2.54
N ARG A 255 31.85 2.24 -3.23
CA ARG A 255 32.94 2.66 -4.12
C ARG A 255 34.24 2.93 -3.38
N ARG A 256 34.19 3.50 -2.18
CA ARG A 256 35.37 3.72 -1.33
C ARG A 256 35.99 2.38 -0.95
N GLN A 257 35.19 1.41 -0.50
CA GLN A 257 35.66 0.07 -0.14
C GLN A 257 36.33 -0.62 -1.34
N PHE A 258 35.68 -0.65 -2.50
CA PHE A 258 36.25 -1.24 -3.72
C PHE A 258 37.57 -0.60 -4.18
N LYS A 259 37.76 0.71 -3.94
CA LYS A 259 38.99 1.41 -4.32
C LYS A 259 40.12 1.32 -3.31
N THR A 260 39.80 1.22 -2.02
CA THR A 260 40.76 1.44 -0.94
C THR A 260 41.12 0.20 -0.14
N ILE A 261 40.24 -0.80 -0.08
CA ILE A 261 40.50 -2.05 0.66
C ILE A 261 41.09 -3.08 -0.31
N PRO A 262 42.36 -3.50 -0.11
CA PRO A 262 43.00 -4.47 -1.00
C PRO A 262 42.29 -5.83 -0.97
N GLY A 263 42.19 -6.48 -2.13
CA GLY A 263 41.70 -7.86 -2.24
C GLY A 263 40.19 -8.01 -2.40
N ILE A 264 39.37 -6.95 -2.24
CA ILE A 264 37.90 -7.09 -2.33
C ILE A 264 37.47 -7.49 -3.75
N MET A 265 37.98 -6.82 -4.78
CA MET A 265 37.63 -7.12 -6.17
C MET A 265 38.18 -8.48 -6.62
N GLU A 266 39.28 -8.92 -6.00
CA GLU A 266 39.90 -10.23 -6.21
C GLU A 266 39.24 -11.35 -5.37
N GLY A 267 38.28 -11.03 -4.50
CA GLY A 267 37.59 -11.98 -3.62
C GLY A 267 38.43 -12.52 -2.46
N THR A 268 39.57 -11.89 -2.15
CA THR A 268 40.49 -12.29 -1.07
C THR A 268 40.42 -11.38 0.16
N GLY A 269 39.94 -10.14 -0.02
CA GLY A 269 39.73 -9.16 1.05
C GLY A 269 38.30 -9.22 1.58
N GLN A 270 38.13 -8.93 2.87
CA GLN A 270 36.79 -8.83 3.47
C GLN A 270 36.25 -7.40 3.40
N PRO A 271 35.03 -7.19 2.90
CA PRO A 271 34.37 -5.89 2.93
C PRO A 271 33.92 -5.53 4.35
N ASP A 272 33.78 -4.23 4.60
CA ASP A 272 33.25 -3.71 5.86
C ASP A 272 31.72 -3.58 5.76
N TYR A 273 31.03 -4.65 6.16
CA TYR A 273 29.57 -4.67 6.21
C TYR A 273 29.01 -3.74 7.29
N ALA A 274 29.75 -3.48 8.37
CA ALA A 274 29.25 -2.72 9.50
C ALA A 274 29.03 -1.25 9.13
N GLU A 275 29.90 -0.67 8.30
CA GLU A 275 29.72 0.71 7.84
C GLU A 275 28.48 0.86 6.96
N CYS A 276 28.24 -0.05 6.02
CA CYS A 276 27.02 -0.07 5.20
C CYS A 276 25.75 -0.14 6.08
N VAL A 277 25.76 -1.02 7.10
CA VAL A 277 24.67 -1.10 8.09
C VAL A 277 24.51 0.21 8.87
N ALA A 278 25.62 0.84 9.28
CA ALA A 278 25.59 2.09 10.03
C ALA A 278 25.03 3.27 9.23
N ILE A 279 25.30 3.34 7.92
CA ILE A 279 24.76 4.36 7.00
C ILE A 279 23.24 4.23 6.91
N SER A 280 22.74 3.05 6.55
CA SER A 280 21.30 2.82 6.41
C SER A 280 20.55 3.01 7.73
N THR A 281 21.13 2.56 8.85
CA THR A 281 20.55 2.72 10.19
C THR A 281 20.42 4.18 10.60
N ARG A 282 21.49 4.98 10.47
CA ARG A 282 21.45 6.42 10.82
C ARG A 282 20.45 7.18 9.95
N ALA A 283 20.45 6.91 8.64
CA ALA A 283 19.56 7.56 7.71
C ALA A 283 18.09 7.23 8.04
N ALA A 284 17.76 5.94 8.23
CA ALA A 284 16.41 5.51 8.55
C ALA A 284 15.89 6.14 9.86
N LEU A 285 16.66 6.10 10.94
CA LEU A 285 16.25 6.66 12.24
C LEU A 285 16.04 8.17 12.21
N ARG A 286 16.85 8.90 11.43
CA ARG A 286 16.74 10.35 11.30
C ARG A 286 15.59 10.75 10.39
N GLU A 287 15.51 10.16 9.20
CA GLU A 287 14.60 10.59 8.15
C GLU A 287 13.17 10.08 8.37
N MET A 288 12.93 9.05 9.21
CA MET A 288 11.56 8.60 9.56
C MET A 288 10.76 9.62 10.39
N ILE A 289 11.43 10.54 11.09
CA ILE A 289 10.79 11.48 12.01
C ILE A 289 9.87 12.44 11.26
N ALA A 290 10.35 13.07 10.19
CA ALA A 290 9.61 14.13 9.52
C ALA A 290 8.31 13.62 8.85
N PRO A 291 8.31 12.48 8.10
CA PRO A 291 7.08 11.89 7.60
C PRO A 291 6.15 11.42 8.73
N GLY A 292 6.68 10.92 9.84
CA GLY A 292 5.89 10.55 11.02
C GLY A 292 5.19 11.74 11.67
N VAL A 293 5.89 12.87 11.83
CA VAL A 293 5.32 14.13 12.33
C VAL A 293 4.27 14.67 11.37
N LEU A 294 4.46 14.56 10.05
CA LEU A 294 3.45 14.96 9.07
C LEU A 294 2.15 14.18 9.28
N ILE A 295 2.22 12.85 9.40
CA ILE A 295 1.03 11.99 9.57
C ILE A 295 0.33 12.29 10.90
N MET A 296 1.07 12.27 12.00
CA MET A 296 0.47 12.44 13.33
C MET A 296 0.02 13.88 13.59
N GLY A 297 0.78 14.86 13.09
CA GLY A 297 0.52 16.27 13.31
C GLY A 297 -0.64 16.81 12.49
N THR A 298 -0.87 16.31 11.27
CA THR A 298 -1.88 16.90 10.38
C THR A 298 -3.29 16.87 10.99
N PRO A 299 -3.86 15.73 11.43
CA PRO A 299 -5.21 15.74 12.01
C PRO A 299 -5.31 16.58 13.28
N LEU A 300 -4.26 16.58 14.11
CA LEU A 300 -4.22 17.34 15.37
C LEU A 300 -4.21 18.85 15.12
N VAL A 301 -3.35 19.31 14.22
CA VAL A 301 -3.23 20.73 13.87
C VAL A 301 -4.49 21.19 13.14
N THR A 302 -5.00 20.41 12.18
CA THR A 302 -6.22 20.76 11.45
C THR A 302 -7.43 20.80 12.38
N GLY A 303 -7.60 19.80 13.25
CA GLY A 303 -8.73 19.77 14.19
C GLY A 303 -8.68 20.89 15.22
N PHE A 304 -7.49 21.15 15.78
CA PHE A 304 -7.31 22.23 16.73
C PHE A 304 -7.56 23.62 16.13
N LEU A 305 -7.08 23.87 14.91
CA LEU A 305 -7.20 25.19 14.28
C LEU A 305 -8.54 25.41 13.58
N PHE A 306 -9.07 24.41 12.88
CA PHE A 306 -10.18 24.57 11.94
C PHE A 306 -11.39 23.67 12.23
N GLY A 307 -11.31 22.80 13.24
CA GLY A 307 -12.46 22.01 13.69
C GLY A 307 -12.61 20.66 12.98
N VAL A 308 -13.72 19.98 13.27
CA VAL A 308 -13.97 18.58 12.91
C VAL A 308 -14.23 18.43 11.40
N GLU A 309 -14.95 19.39 10.81
CA GLU A 309 -15.27 19.44 9.37
C GLU A 309 -13.99 19.51 8.53
N ALA A 310 -13.02 20.30 8.98
CA ALA A 310 -11.72 20.42 8.34
C ALA A 310 -10.93 19.10 8.41
N VAL A 311 -10.92 18.43 9.57
CA VAL A 311 -10.32 17.09 9.70
C VAL A 311 -11.00 16.11 8.76
N GLY A 312 -12.33 16.16 8.68
CA GLY A 312 -13.10 15.33 7.77
C GLY A 312 -12.71 15.53 6.30
N GLY A 313 -12.55 16.79 5.87
CA GLY A 313 -12.07 17.13 4.52
C GLY A 313 -10.67 16.58 4.27
N VAL A 314 -9.73 16.78 5.20
CA VAL A 314 -8.35 16.25 5.09
C VAL A 314 -8.34 14.73 4.96
N LEU A 315 -9.12 14.02 5.76
CA LEU A 315 -9.22 12.56 5.71
C LEU A 315 -9.77 12.07 4.38
N ALA A 316 -10.85 12.69 3.88
CA ALA A 316 -11.44 12.34 2.59
C ALA A 316 -10.46 12.57 1.44
N GLY A 317 -9.78 13.72 1.42
CA GLY A 317 -8.81 14.07 0.38
C GLY A 317 -7.59 13.14 0.38
N SER A 318 -7.06 12.86 1.57
CA SER A 318 -5.92 11.96 1.74
C SER A 318 -6.27 10.52 1.36
N LEU A 319 -7.48 10.07 1.66
CA LEU A 319 -7.98 8.74 1.28
C LEU A 319 -8.02 8.59 -0.24
N VAL A 320 -8.63 9.54 -0.95
CA VAL A 320 -8.83 9.40 -2.39
C VAL A 320 -7.53 9.49 -3.17
N ALA A 321 -6.70 10.48 -2.88
CA ALA A 321 -5.41 10.68 -3.55
C ALA A 321 -4.38 9.61 -3.13
N GLY A 322 -4.30 9.33 -1.83
CA GLY A 322 -3.32 8.39 -1.28
C GLY A 322 -3.58 6.96 -1.72
N GLY A 323 -4.84 6.54 -1.83
CA GLY A 323 -5.19 5.22 -2.33
C GLY A 323 -4.71 4.96 -3.76
N VAL A 324 -4.94 5.92 -4.67
CA VAL A 324 -4.48 5.82 -6.07
C VAL A 324 -2.95 5.83 -6.16
N LEU A 325 -2.30 6.72 -5.41
CA LEU A 325 -0.84 6.83 -5.41
C LEU A 325 -0.17 5.57 -4.82
N ALA A 326 -0.75 4.97 -3.78
CA ALA A 326 -0.24 3.76 -3.15
C ALA A 326 -0.25 2.55 -4.12
N ILE A 327 -1.38 2.35 -4.82
CA ILE A 327 -1.51 1.24 -5.78
C ILE A 327 -0.55 1.45 -6.95
N SER A 328 -0.55 2.63 -7.56
CA SER A 328 0.29 2.92 -8.71
C SER A 328 1.79 2.79 -8.39
N SER A 329 2.25 3.34 -7.27
CA SER A 329 3.66 3.27 -6.85
C SER A 329 4.11 1.82 -6.58
N SER A 330 3.29 1.05 -5.87
CA SER A 330 3.60 -0.34 -5.53
C SER A 330 3.67 -1.22 -6.78
N ASN A 331 2.74 -1.02 -7.72
CA ASN A 331 2.67 -1.82 -8.94
C ASN A 331 3.75 -1.42 -9.95
N SER A 332 4.09 -0.13 -10.08
CA SER A 332 5.23 0.30 -10.90
C SER A 332 6.53 -0.36 -10.45
N GLY A 333 6.85 -0.29 -9.16
CA GLY A 333 8.07 -0.92 -8.64
C GLY A 333 8.06 -2.44 -8.76
N GLY A 334 6.93 -3.10 -8.49
CA GLY A 334 6.81 -4.55 -8.69
C GLY A 334 6.99 -4.96 -10.16
N ALA A 335 6.46 -4.16 -11.10
CA ALA A 335 6.61 -4.41 -12.53
C ALA A 335 8.04 -4.21 -13.02
N TRP A 336 8.76 -3.18 -12.55
CA TRP A 336 10.17 -3.00 -12.90
C TRP A 336 11.05 -4.13 -12.40
N ASP A 337 10.83 -4.60 -11.17
CA ASP A 337 11.58 -5.71 -10.60
C ASP A 337 11.38 -7.00 -11.40
N ASN A 338 10.12 -7.34 -11.68
CA ASN A 338 9.82 -8.55 -12.44
C ASN A 338 10.18 -8.43 -13.92
N ALA A 339 10.20 -7.22 -14.50
CA ALA A 339 10.77 -6.98 -15.82
C ALA A 339 12.28 -7.25 -15.83
N LYS A 340 13.03 -6.79 -14.81
CA LYS A 340 14.44 -7.12 -14.62
C LYS A 340 14.62 -8.64 -14.48
N LYS A 341 13.87 -9.31 -13.60
CA LYS A 341 13.94 -10.78 -13.43
C LYS A 341 13.64 -11.54 -14.72
N TRP A 342 12.69 -11.07 -15.52
CA TRP A 342 12.37 -11.65 -16.81
C TRP A 342 13.53 -11.59 -17.80
N ILE A 343 14.28 -10.49 -17.80
CA ILE A 343 15.51 -10.34 -18.60
C ILE A 343 16.62 -11.23 -18.03
N GLU A 344 16.80 -11.28 -16.71
CA GLU A 344 17.79 -12.12 -16.03
C GLU A 344 17.59 -13.63 -16.30
N ALA A 345 16.35 -14.06 -16.56
CA ALA A 345 16.01 -15.42 -16.97
C ALA A 345 16.44 -15.76 -18.42
N GLY A 346 16.97 -14.79 -19.17
CA GLY A 346 17.55 -14.99 -20.51
C GLY A 346 16.66 -14.60 -21.69
N ASN A 347 15.51 -13.96 -21.46
CA ASN A 347 14.57 -13.64 -22.53
C ASN A 347 15.00 -12.47 -23.45
N MET A 348 15.92 -11.62 -23.01
CA MET A 348 16.42 -10.46 -23.77
C MET A 348 17.91 -10.21 -23.52
N GLY A 349 18.77 -11.11 -24.00
CA GLY A 349 20.23 -10.98 -23.85
C GLY A 349 20.78 -11.39 -22.47
N GLY A 350 19.96 -11.38 -21.42
CA GLY A 350 20.34 -11.90 -20.11
C GLY A 350 21.19 -10.94 -19.28
N LYS A 351 21.73 -11.45 -18.16
CA LYS A 351 22.55 -10.65 -17.24
C LYS A 351 23.75 -10.02 -17.96
N GLY A 352 23.94 -8.71 -17.75
CA GLY A 352 25.04 -7.94 -18.30
C GLY A 352 24.78 -7.30 -19.66
N SER A 353 23.65 -7.59 -20.32
CA SER A 353 23.24 -6.90 -21.55
C SER A 353 22.86 -5.43 -21.27
N GLU A 354 22.76 -4.62 -22.34
CA GLU A 354 22.33 -3.23 -22.19
C GLU A 354 20.87 -3.13 -21.73
N GLU A 355 20.02 -4.06 -22.17
CA GLU A 355 18.63 -4.18 -21.72
C GLU A 355 18.56 -4.53 -20.22
N HIS A 356 19.44 -5.42 -19.75
CA HIS A 356 19.53 -5.75 -18.33
C HIS A 356 19.94 -4.54 -17.50
N LYS A 357 20.95 -3.77 -17.94
CA LYS A 357 21.34 -2.53 -17.24
C LYS A 357 20.19 -1.52 -17.21
N ALA A 358 19.43 -1.37 -18.29
CA ALA A 358 18.27 -0.50 -18.32
C ALA A 358 17.18 -0.95 -17.33
N ALA A 359 16.92 -2.25 -17.26
CA ALA A 359 15.96 -2.83 -16.33
C ALA A 359 16.38 -2.67 -14.86
N VAL A 360 17.68 -2.82 -14.56
CA VAL A 360 18.22 -2.58 -13.22
C VAL A 360 18.00 -1.12 -12.80
N VAL A 361 18.18 -0.15 -13.70
CA VAL A 361 17.87 1.25 -13.38
C VAL A 361 16.38 1.42 -13.06
N GLY A 362 15.48 0.82 -13.86
CA GLY A 362 14.05 0.81 -13.56
C GLY A 362 13.70 0.27 -12.18
N ASP A 363 14.28 -0.89 -11.84
CA ASP A 363 14.08 -1.52 -10.53
C ASP A 363 14.56 -0.64 -9.38
N THR A 364 15.76 -0.05 -9.49
CA THR A 364 16.29 0.86 -8.45
C THR A 364 15.48 2.17 -8.30
N VAL A 365 14.78 2.62 -9.34
CA VAL A 365 13.78 3.70 -9.22
C VAL A 365 12.51 3.19 -8.53
N GLY A 366 12.14 1.94 -8.79
CA GLY A 366 10.99 1.25 -8.22
C GLY A 366 11.12 0.89 -6.74
N ASP A 367 12.32 0.62 -6.24
CA ASP A 367 12.57 0.21 -4.84
C ASP A 367 11.99 1.20 -3.81
N PRO A 368 12.32 2.51 -3.82
CA PRO A 368 11.74 3.45 -2.87
C PRO A 368 10.23 3.67 -3.09
N LEU A 369 9.71 3.39 -4.28
CA LEU A 369 8.27 3.46 -4.57
C LEU A 369 7.52 2.26 -3.98
N LYS A 370 8.02 1.03 -4.18
CA LYS A 370 7.33 -0.21 -3.78
C LYS A 370 7.60 -0.65 -2.35
N ASP A 371 8.72 -0.24 -1.74
CA ASP A 371 9.14 -0.73 -0.42
C ASP A 371 9.22 0.35 0.66
N THR A 372 9.16 1.64 0.29
CA THR A 372 9.12 2.73 1.26
C THR A 372 7.84 3.54 1.13
N SER A 373 7.64 4.23 0.02
CA SER A 373 6.59 5.25 -0.12
C SER A 373 5.21 4.63 -0.29
N GLY A 374 5.04 3.76 -1.29
CA GLY A 374 3.76 3.14 -1.65
C GLY A 374 3.08 2.39 -0.50
N PRO A 375 3.76 1.44 0.17
CA PRO A 375 3.19 0.77 1.33
C PRO A 375 2.91 1.72 2.51
N SER A 376 3.78 2.69 2.77
CA SER A 376 3.60 3.60 3.91
C SER A 376 2.40 4.54 3.75
N LEU A 377 1.97 4.82 2.51
CA LEU A 377 0.74 5.57 2.26
C LEU A 377 -0.51 4.89 2.83
N ASN A 378 -0.55 3.55 2.88
CA ASN A 378 -1.67 2.84 3.49
C ASN A 378 -1.74 3.10 5.02
N ILE A 379 -0.57 3.26 5.65
CA ILE A 379 -0.45 3.55 7.08
C ILE A 379 -0.84 5.00 7.33
N LEU A 380 -0.37 5.94 6.48
CA LEU A 380 -0.74 7.35 6.54
C LEU A 380 -2.25 7.53 6.61
N ILE A 381 -2.99 6.86 5.73
CA ILE A 381 -4.45 7.01 5.64
C ILE A 381 -5.13 6.41 6.90
N LYS A 382 -4.81 5.17 7.27
CA LYS A 382 -5.41 4.52 8.45
C LYS A 382 -5.08 5.24 9.75
N LEU A 383 -3.81 5.62 9.93
CA LEU A 383 -3.33 6.27 11.15
C LEU A 383 -3.96 7.65 11.32
N SER A 384 -4.10 8.41 10.23
CA SER A 384 -4.80 9.71 10.28
C SER A 384 -6.26 9.53 10.68
N ALA A 385 -6.95 8.52 10.14
CA ALA A 385 -8.35 8.27 10.44
C ALA A 385 -8.58 7.83 11.91
N ILE A 386 -7.77 6.89 12.43
CA ILE A 386 -7.90 6.45 13.82
C ILE A 386 -7.49 7.54 14.82
N LEU A 387 -6.45 8.32 14.53
CA LEU A 387 -6.07 9.47 15.35
C LEU A 387 -7.22 10.49 15.41
N SER A 388 -7.84 10.77 14.27
CA SER A 388 -8.97 11.70 14.22
C SER A 388 -10.14 11.23 15.07
N LEU A 389 -10.48 9.94 14.98
CA LEU A 389 -11.52 9.32 15.81
C LEU A 389 -11.19 9.42 17.31
N VAL A 390 -9.97 9.08 17.72
CA VAL A 390 -9.55 9.11 19.13
C VAL A 390 -9.57 10.53 19.70
N PHE A 391 -9.17 11.52 18.90
CA PHE A 391 -9.14 12.93 19.29
C PHE A 391 -10.44 13.68 19.00
N ALA A 392 -11.50 13.01 18.53
CA ALA A 392 -12.78 13.65 18.25
C ALA A 392 -13.33 14.45 19.46
N PRO A 393 -13.34 13.93 20.71
CA PRO A 393 -13.77 14.71 21.87
C PRO A 393 -12.94 15.98 22.09
N PHE A 394 -11.63 15.90 21.86
CA PHE A 394 -10.74 17.05 21.98
C PHE A 394 -11.03 18.11 20.92
N PHE A 395 -11.27 17.70 19.67
CA PHE A 395 -11.60 18.63 18.58
C PHE A 395 -12.96 19.29 18.77
N VAL A 396 -13.96 18.58 19.26
CA VAL A 396 -15.27 19.17 19.56
C VAL A 396 -15.17 20.18 20.69
N GLN A 397 -14.43 19.85 21.76
CA GLN A 397 -14.36 20.71 22.94
C GLN A 397 -13.41 21.91 22.81
N TYR A 398 -12.30 21.76 22.09
CA TYR A 398 -11.22 22.76 22.04
C TYR A 398 -10.74 23.11 20.62
N GLY A 399 -11.31 22.49 19.60
CA GLY A 399 -10.92 22.73 18.21
C GLY A 399 -11.58 23.95 17.59
N GLY A 400 -11.21 24.24 16.34
CA GLY A 400 -11.81 25.33 15.57
C GLY A 400 -11.43 26.73 16.07
N ILE A 401 -10.26 26.94 16.68
CA ILE A 401 -9.89 28.26 17.25
C ILE A 401 -9.89 29.40 16.22
N LEU A 402 -9.69 29.09 14.94
CA LEU A 402 -9.71 30.07 13.85
C LEU A 402 -11.08 30.20 13.17
N MET A 403 -12.08 29.43 13.61
CA MET A 403 -13.46 29.41 13.13
C MET A 403 -14.37 30.03 14.20
#